data_AF-A0A661PIP8-F1
#
_entry.id   AF-A0A661PIP8-F1
#
_cell.length_a   1.000
_cell.length_b   1.000
_cell.length_c   1.000
_cell.angle_alpha   90.00
_cell.angle_beta   90.00
_cell.angle_gamma   90.00
#
_symmetry.space_group_name_H-M   'P 1'
#
loop_
_entity.id
_entity.type
_entity.pdbx_description
1 polymer ?
#
loop_
_entity_poly.entity_id
_entity_poly.type
_entity_poly.pdbx_seq_one_letter_code
_entity_poly.pdbx_strand_id
1 'polypeptide(L)'
;MRTHAFCWIITLVLGTCLAGQSLAALSADEVARLGKDLTPLGAEKAGNADGTIPAWEGGITTPPAGYKVGDHHPDPYAGDKVLFTITAANMDQYKDKLTVGHLEMLKAYDTFKMNIYPTHRSAASPQRIYDATKTSAANAELVNGGDGVVKTVNGIPFPIPKSGIEVLWNHLLRYRGDIASRKIAQAPMTRGGSYTLVKFEDEFNLIYSQEGMTEEKLRNRILLFKQEVTAP
;
A
#
# COMPACT_ATOMS: atom_id res chain seq x y z
N MET A 1 42.30 -34.67 -60.74
CA MET A 1 43.49 -34.97 -59.93
C MET A 1 43.52 -34.03 -58.73
N ARG A 2 43.47 -34.59 -57.51
CA ARG A 2 44.12 -34.13 -56.25
C ARG A 2 43.94 -32.65 -55.83
N THR A 3 43.08 -32.33 -54.84
CA THR A 3 43.36 -32.23 -53.36
C THR A 3 44.36 -31.10 -53.00
N HIS A 4 44.21 -30.17 -52.04
CA HIS A 4 43.47 -30.04 -50.77
C HIS A 4 43.35 -28.54 -50.35
N ALA A 5 42.42 -28.18 -49.44
CA ALA A 5 42.56 -27.26 -48.28
C ALA A 5 41.14 -26.79 -47.85
N PHE A 6 40.49 -27.34 -46.80
CA PHE A 6 40.61 -27.07 -45.35
C PHE A 6 40.27 -25.63 -44.92
N CYS A 7 39.35 -25.50 -43.95
CA CYS A 7 39.06 -24.33 -43.09
C CYS A 7 38.27 -23.17 -43.74
N TRP A 8 37.14 -22.65 -43.26
CA TRP A 8 36.60 -22.47 -41.91
C TRP A 8 35.06 -22.45 -41.92
N ILE A 9 34.44 -23.10 -40.91
CA ILE A 9 33.07 -22.81 -40.48
C ILE A 9 33.15 -21.53 -39.64
N ILE A 10 32.53 -20.43 -40.09
CA ILE A 10 32.27 -19.25 -39.25
C ILE A 10 30.80 -19.23 -38.91
N THR A 11 30.54 -19.74 -37.71
CA THR A 11 29.34 -19.54 -36.91
C THR A 11 29.24 -18.06 -36.54
N LEU A 12 28.23 -17.33 -37.04
CA LEU A 12 27.84 -16.03 -36.50
C LEU A 12 26.54 -16.22 -35.71
N VAL A 13 26.66 -16.67 -34.47
CA VAL A 13 25.59 -16.57 -33.47
C VAL A 13 25.49 -15.09 -33.11
N LEU A 14 24.49 -14.41 -33.63
CA LEU A 14 24.10 -13.07 -33.20
C LEU A 14 23.53 -13.20 -31.79
N GLY A 15 24.39 -13.09 -30.79
CA GLY A 15 23.99 -12.94 -29.40
C GLY A 15 23.27 -11.61 -29.27
N THR A 16 21.94 -11.63 -29.32
CA THR A 16 21.12 -10.53 -28.85
C THR A 16 21.38 -10.38 -27.35
N CYS A 17 22.23 -9.42 -27.01
CA CYS A 17 22.28 -8.82 -25.70
C CYS A 17 20.88 -8.30 -25.36
N LEU A 18 20.11 -9.11 -24.62
CA LEU A 18 19.09 -8.57 -23.72
C LEU A 18 19.87 -7.79 -22.65
N ALA A 19 20.22 -6.55 -22.99
CA ALA A 19 20.58 -5.56 -22.00
C ALA A 19 19.42 -5.51 -21.02
N GLY A 20 19.66 -5.95 -19.78
CA GLY A 20 18.73 -5.71 -18.69
C GLY A 20 18.44 -4.21 -18.70
N GLN A 21 17.18 -3.84 -18.92
CA GLN A 21 16.75 -2.48 -18.66
C GLN A 21 17.04 -2.26 -17.19
N SER A 22 18.11 -1.55 -16.86
CA SER A 22 18.23 -0.97 -15.52
C SER A 22 16.98 -0.12 -15.37
N LEU A 23 16.08 -0.52 -14.48
CA LEU A 23 14.96 0.32 -14.06
C LEU A 23 15.59 1.51 -13.35
N ALA A 24 15.91 2.54 -14.12
CA ALA A 24 16.59 3.72 -13.64
C ALA A 24 15.69 4.44 -12.64
N ALA A 25 16.30 5.08 -11.65
CA ALA A 25 15.60 5.99 -10.76
C ALA A 25 14.80 7.03 -11.56
N LEU A 26 13.72 7.55 -10.98
CA LEU A 26 12.81 8.45 -11.69
C LEU A 26 13.56 9.70 -12.17
N SER A 27 13.20 10.16 -13.37
CA SER A 27 13.71 11.42 -13.91
C SER A 27 13.27 12.61 -13.04
N ALA A 28 14.00 13.73 -13.14
CA ALA A 28 13.65 14.95 -12.40
C ALA A 28 12.21 15.42 -12.69
N ASP A 29 11.76 15.27 -13.94
CA ASP A 29 10.40 15.61 -14.36
C ASP A 29 9.34 14.70 -13.72
N GLU A 30 9.62 13.40 -13.60
CA GLU A 30 8.74 12.46 -12.92
C GLU A 30 8.66 12.74 -11.42
N VAL A 31 9.80 13.02 -10.77
CA VAL A 31 9.84 13.40 -9.35
C VAL A 31 9.08 14.72 -9.12
N ALA A 32 9.14 15.67 -10.07
CA ALA A 32 8.43 16.94 -9.98
C ALA A 32 6.90 16.81 -10.02
N ARG A 33 6.35 15.66 -10.46
CA ARG A 33 4.91 15.37 -10.40
C ARG A 33 4.40 15.16 -8.97
N LEU A 34 5.27 14.70 -8.06
CA LEU A 34 4.92 14.47 -6.66
C LEU A 34 4.64 15.79 -5.95
N GLY A 35 3.41 15.94 -5.44
CA GLY A 35 2.90 17.17 -4.82
C GLY A 35 2.24 18.14 -5.82
N LYS A 36 2.35 17.88 -7.13
CA LYS A 36 1.68 18.64 -8.19
C LYS A 36 0.41 17.91 -8.62
N ASP A 37 0.48 17.09 -9.67
CA ASP A 37 -0.64 16.28 -10.17
C ASP A 37 -0.76 14.93 -9.46
N LEU A 38 0.32 14.49 -8.79
CA LEU A 38 0.30 13.37 -7.87
C LEU A 38 0.31 13.86 -6.42
N THR A 39 -0.25 13.07 -5.51
CA THR A 39 -0.03 13.25 -4.07
C THR A 39 1.46 13.05 -3.75
N PRO A 40 1.95 13.48 -2.58
CA PRO A 40 3.34 13.23 -2.19
C PRO A 40 3.73 11.75 -2.14
N LEU A 41 2.74 10.84 -2.10
CA LEU A 41 2.92 9.39 -2.10
C LEU A 41 2.71 8.75 -3.48
N GLY A 42 2.47 9.53 -4.53
CA GLY A 42 2.39 9.06 -5.91
C GLY A 42 1.01 8.67 -6.43
N ALA A 43 -0.06 8.84 -5.64
CA ALA A 43 -1.43 8.63 -6.11
C ALA A 43 -1.92 9.82 -6.94
N GLU A 44 -2.91 9.64 -7.81
CA GLU A 44 -3.56 10.77 -8.49
C GLU A 44 -4.13 11.77 -7.47
N LYS A 45 -3.80 13.06 -7.62
CA LYS A 45 -4.29 14.11 -6.71
C LYS A 45 -5.71 14.55 -7.06
N ALA A 46 -6.04 14.58 -8.35
CA ALA A 46 -7.35 15.00 -8.82
C ALA A 46 -8.49 14.09 -8.31
N GLY A 47 -9.70 14.64 -8.30
CA GLY A 47 -10.93 13.85 -8.18
C GLY A 47 -11.25 13.10 -9.46
N ASN A 48 -12.32 12.29 -9.44
CA ASN A 48 -12.79 11.63 -10.66
C ASN A 48 -13.70 12.55 -11.49
N ALA A 49 -13.87 12.20 -12.77
CA ALA A 49 -14.71 12.96 -13.70
C ALA A 49 -16.20 13.02 -13.27
N ASP A 50 -16.69 11.98 -12.58
CA ASP A 50 -18.08 11.92 -12.11
C ASP A 50 -18.35 12.81 -10.89
N GLY A 51 -17.31 13.41 -10.29
CA GLY A 51 -17.42 14.27 -9.12
C GLY A 51 -17.77 13.54 -7.81
N THR A 52 -17.76 12.20 -7.81
CA THR A 52 -18.06 11.36 -6.64
C THR A 52 -16.86 11.12 -5.73
N ILE A 53 -15.65 11.40 -6.22
CA ILE A 53 -14.39 11.34 -5.49
C ILE A 53 -13.77 12.76 -5.56
N PRO A 54 -13.60 13.46 -4.42
CA PRO A 54 -12.99 14.78 -4.41
C PRO A 54 -11.49 14.71 -4.69
N ALA A 55 -10.90 15.86 -5.03
CA ALA A 55 -9.44 16.01 -5.04
C ALA A 55 -8.85 15.78 -3.64
N TRP A 56 -7.61 15.33 -3.58
CA TRP A 56 -6.88 15.21 -2.32
C TRP A 56 -6.25 16.55 -1.95
N GLU A 57 -6.67 17.10 -0.82
CA GLU A 57 -6.27 18.42 -0.32
C GLU A 57 -5.37 18.32 0.94
N GLY A 58 -4.67 17.20 1.14
CA GLY A 58 -3.77 17.01 2.28
C GLY A 58 -4.21 15.96 3.30
N GLY A 59 -5.46 15.50 3.22
CA GLY A 59 -6.05 14.61 4.22
C GLY A 59 -6.31 15.31 5.56
N ILE A 60 -6.45 14.52 6.63
CA ILE A 60 -6.66 15.05 7.98
C ILE A 60 -5.31 15.43 8.60
N THR A 61 -5.08 16.74 8.79
CA THR A 61 -3.82 17.28 9.34
C THR A 61 -3.95 17.77 10.78
N THR A 62 -5.17 17.92 11.27
CA THR A 62 -5.47 18.25 12.66
C THR A 62 -6.42 17.23 13.26
N PRO A 63 -6.28 16.90 14.56
CA PRO A 63 -7.23 15.99 15.20
C PRO A 63 -8.66 16.54 15.16
N PRO A 64 -9.69 15.69 15.04
CA PRO A 64 -11.08 16.12 15.13
C PRO A 64 -11.36 16.80 16.47
N ALA A 65 -12.34 17.71 16.47
CA ALA A 65 -12.74 18.41 17.69
C ALA A 65 -13.10 17.42 18.82
N GLY A 66 -12.54 17.65 20.00
CA GLY A 66 -12.78 16.82 21.19
C GLY A 66 -11.87 15.60 21.34
N TYR A 67 -11.03 15.27 20.35
CA TYR A 67 -10.03 14.21 20.49
C TYR A 67 -8.96 14.57 21.53
N LYS A 68 -8.64 13.63 22.41
CA LYS A 68 -7.48 13.68 23.31
C LYS A 68 -6.59 12.46 23.08
N VAL A 69 -5.30 12.62 23.36
CA VAL A 69 -4.34 11.51 23.25
C VAL A 69 -4.77 10.37 24.16
N GLY A 70 -4.92 9.17 23.58
CA GLY A 70 -5.38 7.96 24.27
C GLY A 70 -6.86 7.64 24.05
N ASP A 71 -7.65 8.54 23.46
CA ASP A 71 -9.04 8.28 23.12
C ASP A 71 -9.17 7.28 21.96
N HIS A 72 -10.32 6.63 21.87
CA HIS A 72 -10.73 6.02 20.62
C HIS A 72 -10.91 7.13 19.57
N HIS A 73 -10.36 6.96 18.37
CA HIS A 73 -10.42 7.99 17.34
C HIS A 73 -11.88 8.32 17.00
N PRO A 74 -12.32 9.57 17.20
CA PRO A 74 -13.68 9.98 16.85
C PRO A 74 -13.85 9.94 15.33
N ASP A 75 -15.07 9.71 14.88
CA ASP A 75 -15.40 9.81 13.46
C ASP A 75 -15.31 11.28 13.00
N PRO A 76 -14.35 11.63 12.12
CA PRO A 76 -14.20 13.00 11.61
C PRO A 76 -15.39 13.46 10.76
N TYR A 77 -16.24 12.55 10.30
CA TYR A 77 -17.36 12.82 9.40
C TYR A 77 -18.71 12.39 9.97
N ALA A 78 -18.87 12.36 11.30
CA ALA A 78 -20.10 11.94 11.97
C ALA A 78 -21.37 12.70 11.53
N GLY A 79 -21.21 13.87 10.92
CA GLY A 79 -22.31 14.68 10.38
C GLY A 79 -22.81 14.24 9.00
N ASP A 80 -22.09 13.35 8.32
CA ASP A 80 -22.38 12.94 6.94
C ASP A 80 -23.76 12.32 6.82
N LYS A 81 -24.44 12.70 5.74
CA LYS A 81 -25.77 12.18 5.41
C LYS A 81 -25.64 11.06 4.40
N VAL A 82 -26.54 10.09 4.53
CA VAL A 82 -26.72 9.04 3.52
C VAL A 82 -27.16 9.71 2.23
N LEU A 83 -26.39 9.52 1.16
CA LEU A 83 -26.71 10.00 -0.18
C LEU A 83 -27.85 9.17 -0.79
N PHE A 84 -27.74 7.85 -0.68
CA PHE A 84 -28.75 6.89 -1.09
C PHE A 84 -28.50 5.54 -0.42
N THR A 85 -29.45 4.61 -0.55
CA THR A 85 -29.37 3.26 0.01
C THR A 85 -29.57 2.23 -1.09
N ILE A 86 -28.66 1.26 -1.16
CA ILE A 86 -28.80 0.10 -2.03
C ILE A 86 -29.46 -1.03 -1.24
N THR A 87 -30.53 -1.58 -1.79
CA THR A 87 -31.30 -2.70 -1.24
C THR A 87 -31.48 -3.77 -2.31
N ALA A 88 -32.02 -4.93 -1.95
CA ALA A 88 -32.37 -5.97 -2.91
C ALA A 88 -33.27 -5.44 -4.05
N ALA A 89 -34.13 -4.47 -3.77
CA ALA A 89 -35.11 -3.94 -4.73
C ALA A 89 -34.49 -3.03 -5.82
N ASN A 90 -33.33 -2.42 -5.57
CA ASN A 90 -32.68 -1.52 -6.52
C ASN A 90 -31.25 -1.93 -6.90
N MET A 91 -30.76 -3.07 -6.40
CA MET A 91 -29.38 -3.53 -6.64
C MET A 91 -29.03 -3.65 -8.13
N ASP A 92 -30.00 -3.99 -8.98
CA ASP A 92 -29.78 -4.10 -10.43
C ASP A 92 -29.40 -2.76 -11.07
N GLN A 93 -29.84 -1.63 -10.50
CA GLN A 93 -29.47 -0.28 -10.94
C GLN A 93 -27.99 0.05 -10.68
N TYR A 94 -27.36 -0.66 -9.73
CA TYR A 94 -26.00 -0.43 -9.26
C TYR A 94 -25.09 -1.64 -9.50
N LYS A 95 -25.50 -2.57 -10.36
CA LYS A 95 -24.83 -3.87 -10.54
C LYS A 95 -23.36 -3.74 -10.94
N ASP A 96 -22.99 -2.69 -11.67
CA ASP A 96 -21.62 -2.37 -12.06
C ASP A 96 -20.76 -1.83 -10.91
N LYS A 97 -21.38 -1.45 -9.78
CA LYS A 97 -20.73 -0.98 -8.55
C LYS A 97 -20.71 -2.03 -7.44
N LEU A 98 -21.34 -3.18 -7.64
CA LEU A 98 -21.48 -4.23 -6.63
C LEU A 98 -20.63 -5.44 -6.99
N THR A 99 -19.93 -5.99 -6.00
CA THR A 99 -19.26 -7.29 -6.16
C THR A 99 -20.30 -8.41 -6.14
N VAL A 100 -19.94 -9.58 -6.65
CA VAL A 100 -20.80 -10.78 -6.53
C VAL A 100 -21.19 -11.04 -5.08
N GLY A 101 -20.26 -10.87 -4.13
CA GLY A 101 -20.55 -11.01 -2.71
C GLY A 101 -21.61 -10.02 -2.21
N HIS A 102 -21.56 -8.75 -2.62
CA HIS A 102 -22.60 -7.77 -2.25
C HIS A 102 -23.97 -8.15 -2.83
N LEU A 103 -24.02 -8.60 -4.09
CA LEU A 103 -25.26 -9.03 -4.73
C LEU A 103 -25.89 -10.23 -4.01
N GLU A 104 -25.07 -11.23 -3.64
CA GLU A 104 -25.58 -12.40 -2.92
C GLU A 104 -26.01 -12.05 -1.49
N MET A 105 -25.32 -11.15 -0.79
CA MET A 105 -25.76 -10.66 0.53
C MET A 105 -27.12 -9.94 0.46
N LEU A 106 -27.32 -9.10 -0.56
CA LEU A 106 -28.59 -8.38 -0.78
C LEU A 106 -29.75 -9.34 -1.11
N LYS A 107 -29.49 -10.44 -1.81
CA LYS A 107 -30.50 -11.47 -2.10
C LYS A 107 -30.80 -12.37 -0.91
N ALA A 108 -29.77 -12.73 -0.14
CA ALA A 108 -29.89 -13.71 0.93
C ALA A 108 -30.58 -13.16 2.18
N TYR A 109 -30.53 -11.84 2.40
CA TYR A 109 -31.01 -11.21 3.63
C TYR A 109 -31.83 -9.94 3.35
N ASP A 110 -33.14 -10.00 3.60
CA ASP A 110 -34.05 -8.86 3.44
C ASP A 110 -33.69 -7.65 4.32
N THR A 111 -32.93 -7.87 5.40
CA THR A 111 -32.46 -6.83 6.32
C THR A 111 -31.15 -6.18 5.87
N PHE A 112 -30.44 -6.79 4.92
CA PHE A 112 -29.17 -6.26 4.44
C PHE A 112 -29.41 -5.10 3.47
N LYS A 113 -28.71 -3.99 3.73
CA LYS A 113 -28.73 -2.79 2.89
C LYS A 113 -27.39 -2.07 2.99
N MET A 114 -27.04 -1.33 1.95
CA MET A 114 -25.81 -0.53 1.91
C MET A 114 -26.18 0.95 1.89
N ASN A 115 -25.92 1.65 2.99
CA ASN A 115 -26.00 3.10 3.02
C ASN A 115 -24.75 3.68 2.36
N ILE A 116 -24.93 4.53 1.36
CA ILE A 116 -23.83 5.17 0.64
C ILE A 116 -23.67 6.60 1.16
N TYR A 117 -22.44 6.99 1.47
CA TYR A 117 -22.06 8.28 2.04
C TYR A 117 -21.12 9.04 1.08
N PRO A 118 -20.90 10.35 1.29
CA PRO A 118 -19.89 11.10 0.56
C PRO A 118 -18.50 10.47 0.67
N THR A 119 -17.73 10.53 -0.42
CA THR A 119 -16.34 10.08 -0.41
C THR A 119 -15.46 11.18 0.19
N HIS A 120 -14.62 10.82 1.16
CA HIS A 120 -13.57 11.69 1.69
C HIS A 120 -12.19 11.09 1.41
N ARG A 121 -11.23 11.93 1.00
CA ARG A 121 -9.82 11.53 0.86
C ARG A 121 -9.02 11.98 2.09
N SER A 122 -9.26 11.31 3.22
CA SER A 122 -8.76 11.68 4.55
C SER A 122 -7.33 11.22 4.86
N ALA A 123 -6.77 10.30 4.08
CA ALA A 123 -5.44 9.74 4.33
C ALA A 123 -4.36 10.83 4.29
N ALA A 124 -3.56 10.89 5.34
CA ALA A 124 -2.41 11.77 5.50
C ALA A 124 -1.23 10.98 6.09
N SER A 125 -0.01 11.50 5.94
CA SER A 125 1.20 11.00 6.58
C SER A 125 2.03 12.17 7.11
N PRO A 126 2.90 11.95 8.10
CA PRO A 126 3.82 12.97 8.59
C PRO A 126 4.68 13.56 7.45
N GLN A 127 5.00 14.85 7.54
CA GLN A 127 5.77 15.56 6.52
C GLN A 127 7.11 14.85 6.20
N ARG A 128 7.80 14.31 7.22
CA ARG A 128 9.03 13.53 7.05
C ARG A 128 8.89 12.34 6.09
N ILE A 129 7.71 11.72 6.02
CA ILE A 129 7.43 10.60 5.11
C ILE A 129 7.33 11.12 3.68
N TYR A 130 6.66 12.26 3.47
CA TYR A 130 6.55 12.89 2.15
C TYR A 130 7.92 13.31 1.61
N ASP A 131 8.73 13.94 2.44
CA ASP A 131 10.08 14.40 2.06
C ASP A 131 11.01 13.20 1.76
N ALA A 132 10.96 12.16 2.59
CA ALA A 132 11.72 10.93 2.38
C ALA A 132 11.24 10.16 1.13
N THR A 133 9.94 10.17 0.85
CA THR A 133 9.38 9.55 -0.36
C THR A 133 9.85 10.27 -1.62
N LYS A 134 9.87 11.60 -1.62
CA LYS A 134 10.42 12.38 -2.74
C LYS A 134 11.91 12.15 -2.93
N THR A 135 12.66 12.00 -1.84
CA THR A 135 14.09 11.65 -1.89
C THR A 135 14.29 10.23 -2.45
N SER A 136 13.49 9.28 -2.00
CA SER A 136 13.54 7.89 -2.46
C SER A 136 13.16 7.77 -3.93
N ALA A 137 12.18 8.53 -4.40
CA ALA A 137 11.77 8.59 -5.80
C ALA A 137 12.96 8.81 -6.77
N ALA A 138 13.92 9.63 -6.36
CA ALA A 138 15.10 9.99 -7.15
C ALA A 138 16.29 9.03 -6.98
N ASN A 139 16.30 8.17 -5.96
CA ASN A 139 17.51 7.44 -5.55
C ASN A 139 17.31 5.93 -5.34
N ALA A 140 16.10 5.49 -5.01
CA ALA A 140 15.82 4.11 -4.64
C ALA A 140 16.09 3.17 -5.82
N GLU A 141 16.72 2.05 -5.52
CA GLU A 141 17.14 1.07 -6.53
C GLU A 141 16.80 -0.34 -6.07
N LEU A 142 16.25 -1.14 -6.98
CA LEU A 142 16.14 -2.58 -6.77
C LEU A 142 17.52 -3.22 -6.89
N VAL A 143 17.82 -4.15 -6.00
CA VAL A 143 19.05 -4.95 -6.03
C VAL A 143 18.73 -6.43 -6.08
N ASN A 144 19.71 -7.25 -6.48
CA ASN A 144 19.60 -8.71 -6.52
C ASN A 144 18.37 -9.21 -7.29
N GLY A 145 18.08 -8.62 -8.46
CA GLY A 145 16.93 -9.03 -9.27
C GLY A 145 15.56 -8.66 -8.68
N GLY A 146 15.51 -7.79 -7.67
CA GLY A 146 14.29 -7.36 -7.00
C GLY A 146 14.12 -7.90 -5.59
N ASP A 147 15.04 -8.73 -5.10
CA ASP A 147 15.02 -9.29 -3.74
C ASP A 147 15.41 -8.28 -2.64
N GLY A 148 15.85 -7.08 -3.03
CA GLY A 148 16.11 -5.99 -2.10
C GLY A 148 15.91 -4.63 -2.71
N VAL A 149 15.90 -3.62 -1.84
CA VAL A 149 15.91 -2.21 -2.20
C VAL A 149 16.95 -1.46 -1.37
N VAL A 150 17.66 -0.52 -1.98
CA VAL A 150 18.69 0.32 -1.34
C VAL A 150 18.41 1.80 -1.62
N LYS A 151 19.17 2.71 -1.00
CA LYS A 151 19.05 4.17 -1.20
C LYS A 151 17.70 4.73 -0.77
N THR A 152 17.07 4.09 0.21
CA THR A 152 15.74 4.46 0.72
C THR A 152 15.55 4.05 2.17
N VAL A 153 14.99 4.98 2.95
CA VAL A 153 14.50 4.82 4.32
C VAL A 153 13.40 5.84 4.54
N ASN A 154 12.53 5.63 5.53
CA ASN A 154 11.48 6.58 5.94
C ASN A 154 10.36 6.87 4.91
N GLY A 155 10.59 6.68 3.62
CA GLY A 155 9.63 6.96 2.56
C GLY A 155 9.18 5.73 1.81
N ILE A 156 8.21 5.91 0.92
CA ILE A 156 7.85 4.89 -0.06
C ILE A 156 8.97 4.85 -1.12
N PRO A 157 9.58 3.69 -1.41
CA PRO A 157 10.72 3.61 -2.32
C PRO A 157 10.40 4.08 -3.75
N PHE A 158 9.28 3.60 -4.31
CA PHE A 158 8.95 3.77 -5.73
C PHE A 158 7.56 4.40 -5.90
N PRO A 159 7.35 5.69 -5.54
CA PRO A 159 6.01 6.29 -5.56
C PRO A 159 5.38 6.33 -6.95
N ILE A 160 6.17 6.23 -8.03
CA ILE A 160 5.68 6.05 -9.41
C ILE A 160 6.24 4.71 -9.93
N PRO A 161 5.64 3.57 -9.54
CA PRO A 161 6.24 2.27 -9.81
C PRO A 161 6.18 1.93 -11.30
N LYS A 162 7.27 1.36 -11.84
CA LYS A 162 7.43 0.90 -13.23
C LYS A 162 7.26 -0.61 -13.39
N SER A 163 7.25 -1.34 -12.27
CA SER A 163 7.16 -2.79 -12.25
C SER A 163 6.34 -3.31 -11.07
N GLY A 164 5.84 -4.54 -11.18
CA GLY A 164 5.08 -5.18 -10.11
C GLY A 164 5.92 -5.39 -8.83
N ILE A 165 7.22 -5.62 -8.96
CA ILE A 165 8.12 -5.79 -7.82
C ILE A 165 8.29 -4.48 -7.03
N GLU A 166 8.30 -3.32 -7.69
CA GLU A 166 8.29 -2.02 -7.02
C GLU A 166 7.00 -1.80 -6.23
N VAL A 167 5.86 -2.23 -6.77
CA VAL A 167 4.56 -2.20 -6.05
C VAL A 167 4.61 -3.07 -4.80
N LEU A 168 5.24 -4.26 -4.87
CA LEU A 168 5.43 -5.13 -3.73
C LEU A 168 6.33 -4.48 -2.67
N TRP A 169 7.44 -3.86 -3.07
CA TRP A 169 8.31 -3.12 -2.14
C TRP A 169 7.60 -1.96 -1.47
N ASN A 170 6.81 -1.18 -2.22
CA ASN A 170 5.98 -0.13 -1.65
C ASN A 170 4.99 -0.70 -0.63
N HIS A 171 4.38 -1.85 -0.91
CA HIS A 171 3.51 -2.51 0.06
C HIS A 171 4.29 -2.87 1.32
N LEU A 172 5.46 -3.50 1.20
CA LEU A 172 6.26 -3.94 2.35
C LEU A 172 6.76 -2.78 3.21
N LEU A 173 7.13 -1.66 2.58
CA LEU A 173 7.85 -0.54 3.22
C LEU A 173 6.99 0.70 3.45
N ARG A 174 5.69 0.67 3.14
CA ARG A 174 4.78 1.79 3.41
C ARG A 174 4.76 2.17 4.88
N TYR A 175 4.60 3.46 5.16
CA TYR A 175 4.41 3.97 6.50
C TYR A 175 3.11 3.44 7.13
N ARG A 176 3.19 2.93 8.36
CA ARG A 176 2.04 2.36 9.11
C ARG A 176 2.05 2.78 10.59
N GLY A 177 2.77 3.85 10.92
CA GLY A 177 3.14 4.22 12.29
C GLY A 177 4.57 3.82 12.64
N ASP A 178 5.02 4.20 13.83
CA ASP A 178 6.39 3.90 14.31
C ASP A 178 6.41 2.69 15.25
N ILE A 179 5.37 2.56 16.08
CA ILE A 179 5.14 1.44 16.99
C ILE A 179 3.65 1.10 16.92
N ALA A 180 3.33 -0.19 16.92
CA ALA A 180 1.95 -0.66 17.01
C ALA A 180 1.84 -1.76 18.07
N SER A 181 0.75 -1.75 18.83
CA SER A 181 0.37 -2.85 19.70
C SER A 181 -1.04 -3.33 19.35
N ARG A 182 -1.28 -4.64 19.48
CA ARG A 182 -2.61 -5.21 19.31
C ARG A 182 -2.84 -6.34 20.29
N LYS A 183 -4.04 -6.38 20.86
CA LYS A 183 -4.54 -7.49 21.68
C LYS A 183 -5.46 -8.32 20.82
N ILE A 184 -5.14 -9.59 20.65
CA ILE A 184 -5.89 -10.51 19.78
C ILE A 184 -6.50 -11.60 20.65
N ALA A 185 -7.72 -11.99 20.30
CA ALA A 185 -8.34 -13.21 20.80
C ALA A 185 -8.76 -14.07 19.60
N GLN A 186 -8.14 -15.24 19.46
CA GLN A 186 -8.41 -16.18 18.38
C GLN A 186 -9.31 -17.29 18.89
N ALA A 187 -10.46 -17.49 18.23
CA ALA A 187 -11.42 -18.55 18.53
C ALA A 187 -11.52 -19.54 17.35
N PRO A 188 -10.51 -20.40 17.12
CA PRO A 188 -10.60 -21.43 16.09
C PRO A 188 -11.75 -22.40 16.45
N MET A 189 -12.75 -22.48 15.57
CA MET A 189 -13.96 -23.27 15.81
C MET A 189 -13.79 -24.69 15.25
N THR A 190 -14.18 -25.68 16.05
CA THR A 190 -14.41 -27.05 15.57
C THR A 190 -15.67 -27.10 14.70
N ARG A 191 -15.85 -28.16 13.92
CA ARG A 191 -17.09 -28.38 13.14
C ARG A 191 -18.35 -28.33 14.01
N GLY A 192 -18.27 -28.77 15.27
CA GLY A 192 -19.38 -28.76 16.22
C GLY A 192 -19.60 -27.41 16.93
N GLY A 193 -18.83 -26.38 16.60
CA GLY A 193 -18.98 -25.04 17.17
C GLY A 193 -18.22 -24.79 18.48
N SER A 194 -17.63 -25.83 19.09
CA SER A 194 -16.74 -25.66 20.24
C SER A 194 -15.44 -24.95 19.85
N TYR A 195 -14.91 -24.11 20.74
CA TYR A 195 -13.65 -23.38 20.56
C TYR A 195 -12.91 -23.21 21.89
N THR A 196 -11.59 -23.02 21.81
CA THR A 196 -10.76 -22.51 22.93
C THR A 196 -10.21 -21.16 22.51
N LEU A 197 -10.36 -20.17 23.38
CA LEU A 197 -9.88 -18.82 23.10
C LEU A 197 -8.39 -18.73 23.42
N VAL A 198 -7.57 -18.44 22.41
CA VAL A 198 -6.16 -18.11 22.60
C VAL A 198 -6.02 -16.61 22.52
N LYS A 199 -5.39 -15.99 23.52
CA LYS A 199 -5.13 -14.55 23.55
C LYS A 199 -3.65 -14.29 23.41
N PHE A 200 -3.31 -13.28 22.65
CA PHE A 200 -1.95 -12.82 22.49
C PHE A 200 -1.89 -11.30 22.40
N GLU A 201 -0.79 -10.76 22.88
CA GLU A 201 -0.42 -9.37 22.71
C GLU A 201 0.77 -9.30 21.76
N ASP A 202 0.59 -8.55 20.68
CA ASP A 202 1.64 -8.31 19.70
C ASP A 202 2.14 -6.88 19.82
N GLU A 203 3.44 -6.70 19.73
CA GLU A 203 4.11 -5.41 19.58
C GLU A 203 4.95 -5.40 18.30
N PHE A 204 4.82 -4.33 17.55
CA PHE A 204 5.58 -4.07 16.33
C PHE A 204 6.40 -2.80 16.54
N ASN A 205 7.68 -2.89 16.21
CA ASN A 205 8.57 -1.75 16.08
C ASN A 205 8.90 -1.60 14.59
N LEU A 206 8.32 -0.60 13.92
CA LEU A 206 8.40 -0.38 12.47
C LEU A 206 9.66 0.43 12.11
N ILE A 207 10.83 -0.20 12.31
CA ILE A 207 12.16 0.42 12.24
C ILE A 207 12.36 1.22 10.94
N TYR A 208 11.96 0.68 9.79
CA TYR A 208 12.19 1.31 8.48
C TYR A 208 11.72 2.77 8.40
N SER A 209 10.59 3.07 9.04
CA SER A 209 9.94 4.37 8.95
C SER A 209 10.09 5.23 10.19
N GLN A 210 11.05 4.94 11.08
CA GLN A 210 11.28 5.74 12.27
C GLN A 210 12.07 7.02 11.97
N GLU A 211 11.67 8.10 12.65
CA GLU A 211 12.36 9.37 12.56
C GLU A 211 13.87 9.23 12.84
N GLY A 212 14.71 9.82 11.98
CA GLY A 212 16.16 9.73 12.08
C GLY A 212 16.79 8.40 11.65
N MET A 213 16.00 7.47 11.09
CA MET A 213 16.51 6.23 10.51
C MET A 213 17.41 6.50 9.29
N THR A 214 18.51 5.75 9.20
CA THR A 214 19.45 5.71 8.07
C THR A 214 19.65 4.26 7.65
N GLU A 215 20.13 4.00 6.42
CA GLU A 215 20.39 2.62 5.97
C GLU A 215 21.40 1.88 6.86
N GLU A 216 22.43 2.58 7.34
CA GLU A 216 23.40 2.03 8.28
C GLU A 216 22.74 1.57 9.59
N LYS A 217 21.85 2.40 10.15
CA LYS A 217 21.12 2.07 11.39
C LYS A 217 20.06 0.98 11.17
N LEU A 218 19.46 0.94 9.98
CA LEU A 218 18.44 -0.04 9.61
C LEU A 218 18.97 -1.47 9.73
N ARG A 219 20.25 -1.68 9.38
CA ARG A 219 20.94 -2.99 9.42
C ARG A 219 20.09 -4.10 8.76
N ASN A 220 19.47 -3.77 7.63
CA ASN A 220 18.57 -4.64 6.87
C ASN A 220 17.41 -5.26 7.70
N ARG A 221 16.84 -4.50 8.64
CA ARG A 221 15.66 -4.90 9.43
C ARG A 221 14.53 -3.90 9.24
N ILE A 222 13.47 -4.32 8.56
CA ILE A 222 12.33 -3.44 8.28
C ILE A 222 11.41 -3.24 9.49
N LEU A 223 11.31 -4.26 10.37
CA LEU A 223 10.56 -4.21 11.61
C LEU A 223 11.08 -5.25 12.62
N LEU A 224 10.73 -5.08 13.89
CA LEU A 224 10.79 -6.12 14.91
C LEU A 224 9.37 -6.46 15.37
N PHE A 225 9.16 -7.71 15.71
CA PHE A 225 7.90 -8.25 16.16
C PHE A 225 8.11 -9.03 17.46
N LYS A 226 7.28 -8.75 18.46
CA LYS A 226 7.19 -9.50 19.70
C LYS A 226 5.75 -9.98 19.84
N GLN A 227 5.57 -11.25 20.16
CA GLN A 227 4.28 -11.83 20.51
C GLN A 227 4.38 -12.47 21.89
N GLU A 228 3.42 -12.17 22.75
CA GLU A 228 3.25 -12.78 24.06
C GLU A 228 1.89 -13.49 24.09
N VAL A 229 1.87 -14.78 24.42
CA VAL A 229 0.62 -15.51 24.64
C VAL A 229 0.15 -15.24 26.06
N THR A 230 -1.04 -14.65 26.20
CA THR A 230 -1.61 -14.23 27.49
C THR A 230 -2.74 -15.13 27.96
N ALA A 231 -3.31 -15.96 27.07
CA ALA A 231 -4.27 -17.01 27.42
C ALA A 231 -4.38 -18.09 26.32
N PRO A 232 -4.96 -19.29 26.57
CA PRO A 232 -5.40 -19.76 27.88
C PRO A 232 -4.27 -19.71 28.91
#